data_AF-A0A966C5Y2-F1
#
_entry.id   AF-A0A966C5Y2-F1
#
_cell.length_a   1.000
_cell.length_b   1.000
_cell.length_c   1.000
_cell.angle_alpha   90.00
_cell.angle_beta   90.00
_cell.angle_gamma   90.00
#
_symmetry.space_group_name_H-M   'P 1'
#
loop_
_entity.id
_entity.type
_entity.pdbx_description
1 polymer ?
#
loop_
_entity_poly.entity_id
_entity_poly.type
_entity_poly.pdbx_seq_one_letter_code
_entity_poly.pdbx_strand_id
1 'polypeptide(L)'
;MGAGEGFTLHPAAMTLKDRGGVCKDKAGMLVALLRAAGLESYPAMTMAGERIERIAADQFNHCITVWRKPDGSTVLLDPTWVPGAREMWSSREQQQEVLMGLPEGADLLTTALSPASDHPLKVAITSRLTGDGTLTGTLVAQADGQSDAALRRLYRGRARTDWAAVDASFLTLTEPRAVVTSVERTDPDDLSKPFTISLRFSIPSYGRVLADGALVVVPLAARHPVGIASRADEMQVSIAPKERAFPMRIGCTRLVTLSERLTLPPGVTVTGLPEAKQLDGNGRLWSRWTVSGGELVIDERLELTTRIVEPAAWPSLRAALESFRTLGDTMVLVTPVATARRGAPGQKSAGRQAPPKPQPERPMEVAR
;
A
#
# COMPACT_ATOMS: atom_id res chain seq x y z
N MET A 1 -23.19 -12.91 34.22
CA MET A 1 -23.73 -11.60 33.82
C MET A 1 -25.16 -11.52 34.32
N GLY A 2 -25.58 -10.39 34.88
CA GLY A 2 -26.96 -10.17 35.33
C GLY A 2 -27.94 -10.08 34.15
N ALA A 3 -29.24 -10.17 34.44
CA ALA A 3 -30.27 -9.97 33.44
C ALA A 3 -30.19 -8.54 32.85
N GLY A 4 -30.19 -8.41 31.53
CA GLY A 4 -30.13 -7.11 30.85
C GLY A 4 -28.74 -6.50 30.67
N GLU A 5 -27.69 -7.11 31.22
CA GLU A 5 -26.30 -6.63 31.07
C GLU A 5 -25.83 -6.52 29.61
N GLY A 6 -26.47 -7.20 28.66
CA GLY A 6 -26.17 -7.01 27.24
C GLY A 6 -26.51 -5.62 26.71
N PHE A 7 -27.49 -4.94 27.31
CA PHE A 7 -28.13 -3.73 26.74
C PHE A 7 -28.17 -2.53 27.68
N THR A 8 -27.98 -2.73 28.99
CA THR A 8 -28.00 -1.63 29.96
C THR A 8 -26.78 -0.74 29.82
N LEU A 9 -27.00 0.53 29.45
CA LEU A 9 -25.98 1.57 29.57
C LEU A 9 -25.78 1.91 31.05
N HIS A 10 -24.57 1.70 31.57
CA HIS A 10 -24.26 2.06 32.94
C HIS A 10 -24.21 3.59 33.14
N PRO A 11 -24.44 4.09 34.37
CA PRO A 11 -24.33 5.51 34.67
C PRO A 11 -22.94 6.04 34.31
N ALA A 12 -22.87 7.15 33.58
CA ALA A 12 -21.59 7.74 33.16
C ALA A 12 -20.66 8.05 34.35
N ALA A 13 -21.20 8.47 35.50
CA ALA A 13 -20.40 8.70 36.71
C ALA A 13 -19.65 7.44 37.18
N MET A 14 -20.26 6.27 37.03
CA MET A 14 -19.65 4.98 37.36
C MET A 14 -18.51 4.66 36.39
N THR A 15 -18.80 4.66 35.08
CA THR A 15 -17.80 4.42 34.03
C THR A 15 -16.61 5.37 34.13
N LEU A 16 -16.84 6.64 34.48
CA LEU A 16 -15.78 7.64 34.64
C LEU A 16 -14.89 7.32 35.85
N LYS A 17 -15.53 6.98 36.98
CA LYS A 17 -14.84 6.60 38.23
C LYS A 17 -13.99 5.35 38.03
N ASP A 18 -14.55 4.34 37.37
CA ASP A 18 -13.92 3.03 37.21
C ASP A 18 -12.89 3.01 36.07
N ARG A 19 -12.90 4.01 35.17
CA ARG A 19 -12.00 4.15 34.01
C ARG A 19 -11.99 2.92 33.11
N GLY A 20 -13.13 2.23 33.03
CA GLY A 20 -13.28 0.97 32.31
C GLY A 20 -14.69 0.79 31.78
N GLY A 21 -14.83 0.00 30.73
CA GLY A 21 -16.11 -0.29 30.10
C GLY A 21 -15.98 -0.81 28.68
N VAL A 22 -17.06 -1.39 28.18
CA VAL A 22 -17.20 -1.89 26.80
C VAL A 22 -17.90 -0.84 25.92
N CYS A 23 -18.32 -1.23 24.71
CA CYS A 23 -18.91 -0.32 23.72
C CYS A 23 -20.07 0.53 24.27
N LYS A 24 -21.04 -0.10 24.95
CA LYS A 24 -22.20 0.58 25.55
C LYS A 24 -21.81 1.61 26.61
N ASP A 25 -20.76 1.35 27.39
CA ASP A 25 -20.29 2.25 28.45
C ASP A 25 -19.58 3.46 27.85
N LYS A 26 -18.77 3.25 26.81
CA LYS A 26 -18.10 4.32 26.07
C LYS A 26 -19.11 5.19 25.31
N ALA A 27 -20.12 4.58 24.69
CA ALA A 27 -21.21 5.29 24.05
C ALA A 27 -22.03 6.09 25.07
N GLY A 28 -22.41 5.48 26.19
CA GLY A 28 -23.13 6.16 27.27
C GLY A 28 -22.35 7.33 27.87
N MET A 29 -21.03 7.17 28.04
CA MET A 29 -20.14 8.25 28.44
C MET A 29 -20.16 9.40 27.44
N LEU A 30 -20.00 9.11 26.14
CA LEU A 30 -19.98 10.15 25.11
C LEU A 30 -21.33 10.87 25.03
N VAL A 31 -22.45 10.15 25.15
CA VAL A 31 -23.79 10.75 25.26
C VAL A 31 -23.88 11.73 26.43
N ALA A 32 -23.38 11.34 27.61
CA ALA A 32 -23.41 12.21 28.78
C ALA A 32 -22.57 13.48 28.59
N LEU A 33 -21.38 13.34 28.01
CA LEU A 33 -20.47 14.46 27.74
C LEU A 33 -21.03 15.44 26.69
N LEU A 34 -21.62 14.91 25.60
CA LEU A 34 -22.26 15.73 24.57
C LEU A 34 -23.45 16.51 25.14
N ARG A 35 -24.31 15.86 25.94
CA ARG A 35 -25.44 16.52 26.61
C ARG A 35 -24.98 17.59 27.60
N ALA A 36 -23.90 17.34 28.35
CA ALA A 36 -23.30 18.35 29.22
C ALA A 36 -22.77 19.56 28.44
N ALA A 37 -22.33 19.37 27.20
CA ALA A 37 -21.95 20.44 26.27
C ALA A 37 -23.14 21.10 25.54
N GLY A 38 -24.38 20.74 25.88
CA GLY A 38 -25.59 21.27 25.22
C GLY A 38 -25.89 20.65 23.86
N LEU A 39 -25.22 19.55 23.51
CA LEU A 39 -25.46 18.82 22.26
C LEU A 39 -26.45 17.69 22.49
N GLU A 40 -27.39 17.58 21.56
CA GLU A 40 -28.44 16.60 21.65
C GLU A 40 -27.98 15.23 21.13
N SER A 41 -27.93 14.22 22.00
CA SER A 41 -27.34 12.93 21.65
C SER A 41 -28.04 11.72 22.25
N TYR A 42 -27.93 10.59 21.56
CA TYR A 42 -28.58 9.32 21.90
C TYR A 42 -27.64 8.13 21.68
N PRO A 43 -27.83 7.00 22.37
CA PRO A 43 -27.19 5.76 21.97
C PRO A 43 -27.80 5.22 20.66
N ALA A 44 -27.03 4.46 19.92
CA ALA A 44 -27.52 3.61 18.84
C ALA A 44 -26.85 2.25 18.90
N MET A 45 -27.52 1.25 18.32
CA MET A 45 -27.07 -0.13 18.31
C MET A 45 -26.76 -0.56 16.89
N THR A 46 -25.68 -1.33 16.73
CA THR A 46 -25.25 -1.91 15.45
C THR A 46 -24.87 -3.38 15.66
N MET A 47 -24.68 -4.08 14.54
CA MET A 47 -24.12 -5.43 14.53
C MET A 47 -22.76 -5.39 13.84
N ALA A 48 -21.72 -5.05 14.61
CA ALA A 48 -20.37 -4.97 14.09
C ALA A 48 -19.95 -6.25 13.37
N GLY A 49 -19.56 -6.10 12.10
CA GLY A 49 -19.12 -7.18 11.23
C GLY A 49 -20.23 -7.87 10.43
N GLU A 50 -21.49 -7.82 10.86
CA GLU A 50 -22.61 -8.58 10.29
C GLU A 50 -23.79 -7.68 9.91
N ARG A 51 -24.79 -8.24 9.23
CA ARG A 51 -26.03 -7.52 8.88
C ARG A 51 -27.06 -7.62 10.00
N ILE A 52 -28.02 -6.69 10.01
CA ILE A 52 -29.24 -6.81 10.82
C ILE A 52 -30.42 -7.20 9.93
N GLU A 53 -31.10 -8.29 10.27
CA GLU A 53 -32.31 -8.73 9.60
C GLU A 53 -33.55 -8.07 10.23
N ARG A 54 -34.59 -7.80 9.41
CA ARG A 54 -35.87 -7.22 9.88
C ARG A 54 -36.76 -8.28 10.56
N ILE A 55 -36.22 -8.93 11.57
CA ILE A 55 -36.90 -9.91 12.42
C ILE A 55 -36.69 -9.52 13.89
N ALA A 56 -37.66 -9.86 14.75
CA ALA A 56 -37.54 -9.65 16.19
C ALA A 56 -36.58 -10.69 16.79
N ALA A 57 -35.30 -10.35 16.82
CA ALA A 57 -34.24 -11.18 17.38
C ALA A 57 -33.17 -10.32 18.06
N ASP A 58 -32.41 -10.94 18.96
CA ASP A 58 -31.22 -10.34 19.56
C ASP A 58 -30.07 -10.34 18.54
N GLN A 59 -29.89 -9.20 17.86
CA GLN A 59 -28.99 -9.06 16.70
C GLN A 59 -27.94 -7.95 16.89
N PHE A 60 -27.78 -7.37 18.08
CA PHE A 60 -26.89 -6.23 18.27
C PHE A 60 -25.71 -6.60 19.17
N ASN A 61 -24.48 -6.41 18.68
CA ASN A 61 -23.25 -6.69 19.43
C ASN A 61 -22.42 -5.43 19.74
N HIS A 62 -22.84 -4.27 19.22
CA HIS A 62 -22.07 -3.02 19.33
C HIS A 62 -22.99 -1.83 19.59
N CYS A 63 -22.46 -0.85 20.32
CA CYS A 63 -23.20 0.35 20.74
C CYS A 63 -22.34 1.59 20.50
N ILE A 64 -22.98 2.60 19.90
CA ILE A 64 -22.36 3.85 19.45
C ILE A 64 -23.20 5.05 19.91
N THR A 65 -22.74 6.25 19.57
CA THR A 65 -23.45 7.51 19.87
C THR A 65 -23.94 8.16 18.59
N VAL A 66 -25.14 8.73 18.65
CA VAL A 66 -25.73 9.60 17.65
C VAL A 66 -25.74 11.00 18.20
N TRP A 67 -25.22 11.96 17.44
CA TRP A 67 -25.45 13.39 17.66
C TRP A 67 -26.53 13.88 16.70
N ARG A 68 -27.65 14.37 17.23
CA ARG A 68 -28.69 15.06 16.44
C ARG A 68 -28.34 16.54 16.41
N LYS A 69 -28.06 17.05 15.20
CA LYS A 69 -27.75 18.46 14.98
C LYS A 69 -29.01 19.33 15.06
N PRO A 70 -28.87 20.65 15.24
CA PRO A 70 -30.03 21.57 15.27
C PRO A 70 -30.89 21.55 14.01
N ASP A 71 -30.34 21.15 12.86
CA ASP A 71 -31.07 21.00 11.59
C ASP A 71 -31.80 19.65 11.47
N GLY A 72 -31.78 18.81 12.51
CA GLY A 72 -32.41 17.49 12.55
C GLY A 72 -31.56 16.37 11.93
N SER A 73 -30.44 16.69 11.28
CA SER A 73 -29.54 15.66 10.74
C SER A 73 -28.81 14.91 11.85
N THR A 74 -28.49 13.64 11.61
CA THR A 74 -27.80 12.79 12.57
C THR A 74 -26.37 12.50 12.15
N VAL A 75 -25.46 12.44 13.12
CA VAL A 75 -24.05 12.06 12.95
C VAL A 75 -23.74 10.88 13.84
N LEU A 76 -23.19 9.80 13.26
CA LEU A 76 -22.72 8.63 13.99
C LEU A 76 -21.32 8.89 14.55
N LEU A 77 -21.13 8.55 15.83
CA LEU A 77 -19.90 8.70 16.57
C LEU A 77 -19.57 7.37 17.26
N ASP A 78 -18.39 6.79 17.01
CA ASP A 78 -17.97 5.53 17.61
C ASP A 78 -16.78 5.68 18.58
N PRO A 79 -17.02 5.88 19.88
CA PRO A 79 -15.95 6.04 20.86
C PRO A 79 -15.14 4.75 21.12
N THR A 80 -15.49 3.63 20.48
CA THR A 80 -14.87 2.32 20.68
C THR A 80 -13.94 1.92 19.55
N TRP A 81 -14.36 2.09 18.29
CA TRP A 81 -13.59 1.63 17.12
C TRP A 81 -12.72 2.69 16.48
N VAL A 82 -13.11 3.97 16.54
CA VAL A 82 -12.33 5.07 15.94
C VAL A 82 -11.35 5.80 16.88
N PRO A 83 -11.08 5.41 18.15
CA PRO A 83 -9.90 5.95 18.83
C PRO A 83 -8.68 5.81 17.92
N GLY A 84 -7.88 6.86 17.78
CA GLY A 84 -6.70 6.93 16.92
C GLY A 84 -6.95 6.69 15.41
N ALA A 85 -8.17 6.91 14.94
CA ALA A 85 -8.50 7.16 13.54
C ALA A 85 -8.98 8.61 13.40
N ARG A 86 -8.90 9.18 12.19
CA ARG A 86 -9.35 10.55 11.91
C ARG A 86 -10.86 10.67 11.65
N GLU A 87 -11.52 9.54 11.51
CA GLU A 87 -12.96 9.47 11.26
C GLU A 87 -13.74 9.48 12.58
N MET A 88 -14.98 9.99 12.53
CA MET A 88 -15.90 9.94 13.67
C MET A 88 -16.70 8.63 13.72
N TRP A 89 -16.91 8.02 12.55
CA TRP A 89 -17.55 6.72 12.35
C TRP A 89 -16.59 5.82 11.58
N SER A 90 -16.49 4.55 11.98
CA SER A 90 -15.54 3.65 11.34
C SER A 90 -16.04 3.28 9.94
N SER A 91 -15.29 3.67 8.92
CA SER A 91 -15.54 3.25 7.54
C SER A 91 -15.40 1.73 7.32
N ARG A 92 -14.88 0.99 8.30
CA ARG A 92 -15.00 -0.47 8.32
C ARG A 92 -16.42 -0.99 8.59
N GLU A 93 -17.32 -0.12 9.01
CA GLU A 93 -18.74 -0.36 9.26
C GLU A 93 -19.63 0.42 8.28
N GLN A 94 -19.20 0.56 7.03
CA GLN A 94 -20.06 1.03 5.94
C GLN A 94 -21.05 -0.05 5.49
N GLN A 95 -22.18 0.36 4.93
CA GLN A 95 -23.27 -0.55 4.55
C GLN A 95 -23.68 -1.42 5.75
N GLN A 96 -23.78 -0.77 6.91
CA GLN A 96 -24.12 -1.37 8.20
C GLN A 96 -25.47 -0.84 8.64
N GLU A 97 -26.35 -1.74 9.10
CA GLU A 97 -27.60 -1.34 9.73
C GLU A 97 -27.36 -0.78 11.14
N VAL A 98 -28.05 0.31 11.46
CA VAL A 98 -27.98 1.05 12.71
C VAL A 98 -29.40 1.31 13.21
N LEU A 99 -29.69 0.91 14.45
CA LEU A 99 -30.93 1.25 15.14
C LEU A 99 -30.66 2.41 16.11
N MET A 100 -31.22 3.59 15.82
CA MET A 100 -31.03 4.77 16.65
C MET A 100 -32.02 4.77 17.83
N GLY A 101 -31.53 5.02 19.04
CA GLY A 101 -32.34 5.13 20.25
C GLY A 101 -33.02 6.49 20.40
N LEU A 102 -33.72 6.96 19.37
CA LEU A 102 -34.43 8.24 19.39
C LEU A 102 -35.72 8.14 20.24
N PRO A 103 -36.13 9.21 20.96
CA PRO A 103 -37.33 9.20 21.80
C PRO A 103 -38.62 8.89 21.03
N GLU A 104 -38.71 9.37 19.79
CA GLU A 104 -39.83 9.14 18.88
C GLU A 104 -39.80 7.75 18.20
N GLY A 105 -38.75 6.95 18.43
CA GLY A 105 -38.47 5.73 17.69
C GLY A 105 -37.75 5.99 16.36
N ALA A 106 -37.07 4.98 15.83
CA ALA A 106 -36.40 5.05 14.54
C ALA A 106 -36.46 3.71 13.82
N ASP A 107 -36.55 3.76 12.49
CA ASP A 107 -36.30 2.60 11.64
C ASP A 107 -34.80 2.29 11.55
N LEU A 108 -34.47 1.07 11.10
CA LEU A 108 -33.10 0.71 10.74
C LEU A 108 -32.61 1.61 9.59
N LEU A 109 -31.53 2.35 9.87
CA LEU A 109 -30.73 3.08 8.91
C LEU A 109 -29.64 2.15 8.35
N THR A 110 -29.31 2.25 7.07
CA THR A 110 -28.08 1.65 6.51
C THR A 110 -27.05 2.73 6.21
N THR A 111 -25.84 2.61 6.75
CA THR A 111 -24.75 3.57 6.49
C THR A 111 -24.30 3.54 5.03
N ALA A 112 -23.99 4.71 4.47
CA ALA A 112 -23.54 4.81 3.09
C ALA A 112 -22.16 4.15 2.89
N LEU A 113 -21.91 3.69 1.66
CA LEU A 113 -20.57 3.31 1.21
C LEU A 113 -19.74 4.58 0.98
N SER A 114 -18.52 4.64 1.49
CA SER A 114 -17.59 5.72 1.17
C SER A 114 -16.84 5.43 -0.13
N PRO A 115 -16.47 6.46 -0.90
CA PRO A 115 -15.60 6.28 -2.06
C PRO A 115 -14.18 5.87 -1.65
N ALA A 116 -13.53 5.09 -2.51
CA ALA A 116 -12.14 4.65 -2.33
C ALA A 116 -11.15 5.81 -2.11
N SER A 117 -11.44 7.00 -2.66
CA SER A 117 -10.64 8.22 -2.49
C SER A 117 -10.54 8.72 -1.06
N ASP A 118 -11.49 8.35 -0.19
CA ASP A 118 -11.49 8.73 1.22
C ASP A 118 -10.55 7.85 2.05
N HIS A 119 -10.06 6.75 1.47
CA HIS A 119 -9.15 5.79 2.09
C HIS A 119 -7.92 5.55 1.22
N PRO A 120 -7.11 6.60 0.93
CA PRO A 120 -5.95 6.47 0.09
C PRO A 120 -4.77 5.86 0.85
N LEU A 121 -4.01 4.99 0.17
CA LEU A 121 -2.63 4.64 0.49
C LEU A 121 -1.76 5.02 -0.69
N LYS A 122 -0.91 6.04 -0.51
CA LYS A 122 0.05 6.49 -1.51
C LYS A 122 1.45 6.06 -1.08
N VAL A 123 2.14 5.33 -1.95
CA VAL A 123 3.53 4.92 -1.75
C VAL A 123 4.37 5.44 -2.91
N ALA A 124 5.32 6.32 -2.60
CA ALA A 124 6.26 6.88 -3.57
C ALA A 124 7.68 6.45 -3.21
N ILE A 125 8.41 5.89 -4.18
CA ILE A 125 9.79 5.48 -4.02
C ILE A 125 10.65 6.23 -5.02
N THR A 126 11.70 6.88 -4.55
CA THR A 126 12.77 7.41 -5.41
C THR A 126 14.05 6.68 -5.05
N SER A 127 14.59 5.94 -6.01
CA SER A 127 15.67 4.99 -5.76
C SER A 127 16.72 5.04 -6.87
N ARG A 128 17.93 4.56 -6.55
CA ARG A 128 19.05 4.43 -7.47
C ARG A 128 19.62 3.02 -7.36
N LEU A 129 19.76 2.37 -8.51
CA LEU A 129 20.45 1.09 -8.65
C LEU A 129 21.88 1.34 -9.12
N THR A 130 22.84 0.75 -8.43
CA THR A 130 24.25 0.76 -8.82
C THR A 130 24.63 -0.53 -9.57
N GLY A 131 25.76 -0.50 -10.30
CA GLY A 131 26.21 -1.63 -11.12
C GLY A 131 26.56 -2.91 -10.33
N ASP A 132 26.83 -2.79 -9.04
CA ASP A 132 27.03 -3.91 -8.11
C ASP A 132 25.70 -4.49 -7.56
N GLY A 133 24.57 -3.94 -8.00
CA GLY A 133 23.23 -4.38 -7.58
C GLY A 133 22.71 -3.73 -6.29
N THR A 134 23.42 -2.78 -5.69
CA THR A 134 22.91 -2.08 -4.50
C THR A 134 21.78 -1.11 -4.87
N LEU A 135 20.67 -1.16 -4.13
CA LEU A 135 19.55 -0.22 -4.26
C LEU A 135 19.56 0.75 -3.08
N THR A 136 19.62 2.06 -3.34
CA THR A 136 19.50 3.09 -2.30
C THR A 136 18.37 4.03 -2.64
N GLY A 137 17.68 4.59 -1.64
CA GLY A 137 16.56 5.47 -1.95
C GLY A 137 15.80 5.99 -0.75
N THR A 138 14.67 6.61 -1.07
CA THR A 138 13.67 7.07 -0.10
C THR A 138 12.31 6.47 -0.47
N LEU A 139 11.64 5.87 0.51
CA LEU A 139 10.24 5.46 0.43
C LEU A 139 9.42 6.44 1.26
N VAL A 140 8.38 7.03 0.66
CA VAL A 140 7.39 7.85 1.35
C VAL A 140 6.04 7.16 1.26
N ALA A 141 5.42 6.88 2.40
CA ALA A 141 4.06 6.39 2.48
C ALA A 141 3.17 7.43 3.17
N GLN A 142 2.06 7.77 2.54
CA GLN A 142 1.04 8.67 3.08
C GLN A 142 -0.31 7.99 2.99
N ALA A 143 -1.11 8.09 4.05
CA ALA A 143 -2.45 7.51 4.07
C ALA A 143 -3.46 8.44 4.75
N ASP A 144 -4.75 8.28 4.40
CA ASP A 144 -5.88 8.90 5.11
C ASP A 144 -6.99 7.85 5.36
N GLY A 145 -8.00 8.22 6.16
CA GLY A 145 -9.13 7.35 6.49
C GLY A 145 -8.72 6.00 7.07
N GLN A 146 -9.25 4.90 6.53
CA GLN A 146 -8.96 3.56 7.04
C GLN A 146 -7.55 3.05 6.71
N SER A 147 -6.92 3.57 5.65
CA SER A 147 -5.52 3.29 5.37
C SER A 147 -4.62 3.93 6.42
N ASP A 148 -4.92 5.18 6.82
CA ASP A 148 -4.23 5.85 7.93
C ASP A 148 -4.41 5.05 9.23
N ALA A 149 -5.66 4.74 9.59
CA ALA A 149 -5.96 3.97 10.79
C ALA A 149 -5.20 2.63 10.85
N ALA A 150 -5.05 1.95 9.70
CA ALA A 150 -4.27 0.72 9.60
C ALA A 150 -2.76 0.94 9.87
N LEU A 151 -2.16 2.02 9.35
CA LEU A 151 -0.76 2.35 9.59
C LEU A 151 -0.52 2.77 11.05
N ARG A 152 -1.37 3.62 11.63
CA ARG A 152 -1.27 4.01 13.05
C ARG A 152 -1.41 2.82 13.99
N ARG A 153 -2.26 1.84 13.64
CA ARG A 153 -2.45 0.61 14.42
C ARG A 153 -1.17 -0.21 14.56
N LEU A 154 -0.20 -0.08 13.64
CA LEU A 154 1.10 -0.74 13.78
C LEU A 154 1.87 -0.25 15.01
N TYR A 155 1.69 1.01 15.41
CA TYR A 155 2.36 1.63 16.55
C TYR A 155 1.55 1.52 17.85
N ARG A 156 0.22 1.45 17.73
CA ARG A 156 -0.68 1.46 18.88
C ARG A 156 -0.45 0.25 19.79
N GLY A 157 -0.41 0.52 21.09
CA GLY A 157 -0.24 -0.52 22.11
C GLY A 157 1.19 -1.06 22.22
N ARG A 158 2.14 -0.49 21.46
CA ARG A 158 3.57 -0.79 21.58
C ARG A 158 4.29 0.29 22.36
N ALA A 159 5.35 -0.09 23.06
CA ALA A 159 6.24 0.88 23.66
C ALA A 159 6.93 1.71 22.56
N ARG A 160 7.19 2.99 22.83
CA ARG A 160 7.88 3.88 21.87
C ARG A 160 9.28 3.36 21.49
N THR A 161 9.91 2.58 22.37
CA THR A 161 11.18 1.89 22.11
C THR A 161 11.08 0.85 20.99
N ASP A 162 9.90 0.30 20.73
CA ASP A 162 9.68 -0.72 19.69
C ASP A 162 9.37 -0.11 18.33
N TRP A 163 9.16 1.22 18.27
CA TRP A 163 8.74 1.89 17.04
C TRP A 163 9.79 1.78 15.92
N ALA A 164 11.08 1.77 16.25
CA ALA A 164 12.13 1.57 15.26
C ALA A 164 12.03 0.20 14.55
N ALA A 165 11.60 -0.84 15.27
CA ALA A 165 11.36 -2.15 14.67
C ALA A 165 10.13 -2.15 13.76
N VAL A 166 9.09 -1.39 14.13
CA VAL A 166 7.91 -1.16 13.28
C VAL A 166 8.33 -0.43 12.00
N ASP A 167 9.14 0.62 12.10
CA ASP A 167 9.62 1.41 10.96
C ASP A 167 10.42 0.55 9.98
N ALA A 168 11.35 -0.26 10.49
CA ALA A 168 12.11 -1.18 9.68
C ALA A 168 11.20 -2.21 8.97
N SER A 169 10.14 -2.66 9.62
CA SER A 169 9.23 -3.68 9.07
C SER A 169 8.53 -3.28 7.77
N PHE A 170 8.40 -1.97 7.50
CA PHE A 170 7.86 -1.48 6.22
C PHE A 170 8.69 -1.98 5.03
N LEU A 171 10.00 -2.18 5.19
CA LEU A 171 10.86 -2.71 4.14
C LEU A 171 11.28 -4.17 4.42
N THR A 172 11.61 -4.51 5.66
CA THR A 172 12.26 -5.80 5.97
C THR A 172 11.34 -7.01 5.85
N LEU A 173 10.02 -6.84 5.92
CA LEU A 173 9.06 -7.92 5.67
C LEU A 173 9.06 -8.37 4.20
N THR A 174 9.37 -7.46 3.28
CA THR A 174 9.48 -7.75 1.85
C THR A 174 10.93 -8.04 1.46
N GLU A 175 11.87 -7.28 2.01
CA GLU A 175 13.28 -7.36 1.68
C GLU A 175 14.13 -7.40 2.96
N PRO A 176 14.42 -8.59 3.51
CA PRO A 176 15.13 -8.74 4.78
C PRO A 176 16.53 -8.12 4.83
N ARG A 177 17.14 -7.85 3.68
CA ARG A 177 18.45 -7.18 3.57
C ARG A 177 18.37 -5.65 3.68
N ALA A 178 17.16 -5.09 3.71
CA ALA A 178 16.98 -3.65 3.76
C ALA A 178 17.51 -3.06 5.07
N VAL A 179 18.34 -2.02 4.94
CA VAL A 179 18.86 -1.22 6.05
C VAL A 179 18.20 0.15 5.98
N VAL A 180 17.38 0.47 6.98
CA VAL A 180 16.78 1.81 7.16
C VAL A 180 17.80 2.71 7.86
N THR A 181 18.17 3.81 7.21
CA THR A 181 19.20 4.74 7.71
C THR A 181 18.61 6.00 8.33
N SER A 182 17.37 6.35 7.99
CA SER A 182 16.66 7.50 8.54
C SER A 182 15.16 7.29 8.44
N VAL A 183 14.44 7.79 9.44
CA VAL A 183 12.98 7.74 9.54
C VAL A 183 12.47 9.12 9.91
N GLU A 184 11.54 9.64 9.11
CA GLU A 184 10.70 10.77 9.49
C GLU A 184 9.26 10.29 9.48
N ARG A 185 8.56 10.45 10.60
CA ARG A 185 7.19 9.95 10.76
C ARG A 185 6.34 10.98 11.49
N THR A 186 5.11 11.14 11.06
CA THR A 186 4.09 11.82 11.87
C THR A 186 3.88 11.09 13.19
N ASP A 187 3.71 11.81 14.30
CA ASP A 187 3.34 11.16 15.56
C ASP A 187 2.06 10.32 15.34
N PRO A 188 2.08 8.98 15.55
CA PRO A 188 0.91 8.13 15.40
C PRO A 188 -0.30 8.57 16.23
N ASP A 189 -0.11 9.38 17.27
CA ASP A 189 -1.19 9.94 18.09
C ASP A 189 -1.70 11.30 17.58
N ASP A 190 -1.01 11.95 16.64
CA ASP A 190 -1.44 13.22 16.03
C ASP A 190 -2.48 12.97 14.92
N LEU A 191 -3.75 13.08 15.29
CA LEU A 191 -4.90 12.94 14.40
C LEU A 191 -5.27 14.22 13.66
N SER A 192 -4.53 15.33 13.79
CA SER A 192 -4.84 16.59 13.10
C SER A 192 -4.49 16.54 11.61
N LYS A 193 -3.57 15.66 11.21
CA LYS A 193 -3.10 15.49 9.84
C LYS A 193 -3.02 14.01 9.41
N PRO A 194 -3.06 13.71 8.10
CA PRO A 194 -2.88 12.35 7.58
C PRO A 194 -1.54 11.74 8.02
N PHE A 195 -1.53 10.45 8.33
CA PHE A 195 -0.30 9.75 8.69
C PHE A 195 0.67 9.68 7.50
N THR A 196 1.92 10.07 7.75
CA THR A 196 3.01 10.01 6.77
C THR A 196 4.26 9.42 7.41
N ILE A 197 4.96 8.56 6.66
CA ILE A 197 6.28 8.04 7.01
C ILE A 197 7.22 8.12 5.79
N SER A 198 8.43 8.58 6.02
CA SER A 198 9.53 8.66 5.05
C SER A 198 10.72 7.87 5.57
N LEU A 199 11.21 6.93 4.76
CA LEU A 199 12.29 6.00 5.10
C LEU A 199 13.41 6.17 4.09
N ARG A 200 14.61 6.55 4.55
CA ARG A 200 15.81 6.39 3.73
C ARG A 200 16.37 5.00 3.92
N PHE A 201 16.77 4.35 2.84
CA PHE A 201 17.18 2.96 2.86
C PHE A 201 18.37 2.66 1.95
N SER A 202 19.04 1.55 2.27
CA SER A 202 20.02 0.86 1.43
C SER A 202 19.72 -0.64 1.44
N ILE A 203 19.76 -1.28 0.28
CA ILE A 203 19.56 -2.71 0.12
C ILE A 203 20.71 -3.27 -0.70
N PRO A 204 21.72 -3.89 -0.05
CA PRO A 204 22.85 -4.47 -0.76
C PRO A 204 22.42 -5.66 -1.61
N SER A 205 23.02 -5.79 -2.78
CA SER A 205 22.77 -6.91 -3.71
C SER A 205 21.29 -7.09 -4.07
N TYR A 206 20.52 -6.00 -4.10
CA TYR A 206 19.12 -6.01 -4.48
C TYR A 206 18.93 -6.50 -5.91
N GLY A 207 19.62 -5.86 -6.86
CA GLY A 207 19.72 -6.34 -8.22
C GLY A 207 20.69 -7.52 -8.30
N ARG A 208 20.23 -8.64 -8.86
CA ARG A 208 21.09 -9.80 -9.05
C ARG A 208 22.00 -9.56 -10.26
N VAL A 209 23.29 -9.40 -10.00
CA VAL A 209 24.32 -9.28 -11.04
C VAL A 209 24.51 -10.63 -11.74
N LEU A 210 24.47 -10.64 -13.07
CA LEU A 210 24.74 -11.79 -13.93
C LEU A 210 26.20 -11.78 -14.41
N ALA A 211 26.66 -12.88 -14.99
CA ALA A 211 28.05 -13.04 -15.43
C ALA A 211 28.47 -12.05 -16.53
N ASP A 212 27.52 -11.59 -17.33
CA ASP A 212 27.72 -10.58 -18.39
C ASP A 212 27.58 -9.13 -17.90
N GLY A 213 27.39 -8.93 -16.59
CA GLY A 213 27.19 -7.62 -15.97
C GLY A 213 25.77 -7.09 -16.04
N ALA A 214 24.80 -7.83 -16.58
CA ALA A 214 23.39 -7.45 -16.51
C ALA A 214 22.85 -7.60 -15.08
N LEU A 215 21.80 -6.83 -14.76
CA LEU A 215 21.11 -6.85 -13.47
C LEU A 215 19.68 -7.34 -13.67
N VAL A 216 19.28 -8.32 -12.86
CA VAL A 216 17.87 -8.71 -12.73
C VAL A 216 17.28 -8.02 -11.52
N VAL A 217 16.22 -7.25 -11.71
CA VAL A 217 15.60 -6.42 -10.67
C VAL A 217 14.09 -6.56 -10.71
N VAL A 218 13.47 -6.64 -9.55
CA VAL A 218 12.03 -6.43 -9.39
C VAL A 218 11.85 -5.04 -8.77
N PRO A 219 11.09 -4.11 -9.35
CA PRO A 219 10.86 -2.79 -8.73
C PRO A 219 10.32 -2.91 -7.30
N LEU A 220 10.86 -2.11 -6.38
CA LEU A 220 10.54 -2.22 -4.95
C LEU A 220 9.07 -1.87 -4.66
N ALA A 221 8.52 -0.88 -5.37
CA ALA A 221 7.12 -0.48 -5.19
C ALA A 221 6.16 -1.61 -5.55
N ALA A 222 6.43 -2.33 -6.66
CA ALA A 222 5.63 -3.45 -7.13
C ALA A 222 5.64 -4.66 -6.16
N ARG A 223 6.58 -4.70 -5.21
CA ARG A 223 6.63 -5.73 -4.14
C ARG A 223 5.79 -5.37 -2.91
N HIS A 224 5.02 -4.28 -2.96
CA HIS A 224 4.03 -3.88 -1.95
C HIS A 224 4.54 -3.79 -0.49
N PRO A 225 5.72 -3.21 -0.20
CA PRO A 225 6.31 -3.16 1.15
C PRO A 225 5.33 -2.68 2.23
N VAL A 226 4.64 -1.57 1.96
CA VAL A 226 3.70 -0.96 2.90
C VAL A 226 2.44 -1.79 3.08
N GLY A 227 1.86 -2.30 1.98
CA GLY A 227 0.66 -3.13 2.01
C GLY A 227 0.87 -4.44 2.77
N ILE A 228 2.06 -5.03 2.64
CA ILE A 228 2.46 -6.22 3.41
C ILE A 228 2.60 -5.89 4.90
N ALA A 229 3.33 -4.82 5.24
CA ALA A 229 3.54 -4.41 6.62
C ALA A 229 2.23 -4.07 7.34
N SER A 230 1.29 -3.42 6.66
CA SER A 230 -0.02 -3.06 7.22
C SER A 230 -1.06 -4.17 7.13
N ARG A 231 -0.70 -5.36 6.60
CA ARG A 231 -1.63 -6.48 6.34
C ARG A 231 -2.89 -6.04 5.60
N ALA A 232 -2.69 -5.28 4.54
CA ALA A 232 -3.78 -4.64 3.82
C ALA A 232 -4.60 -5.67 2.99
N ASP A 233 -5.91 -5.45 2.84
CA ASP A 233 -6.83 -6.41 2.20
C ASP A 233 -6.45 -6.80 0.76
N GLU A 234 -5.94 -5.87 -0.04
CA GLU A 234 -5.39 -6.11 -1.38
C GLU A 234 -4.23 -7.10 -1.37
N MET A 235 -3.58 -7.33 -0.23
CA MET A 235 -2.56 -8.36 -0.02
C MET A 235 -3.10 -9.61 0.69
N GLN A 236 -4.10 -9.46 1.57
CA GLN A 236 -4.60 -10.56 2.42
C GLN A 236 -5.78 -11.35 1.82
N VAL A 237 -6.58 -10.73 0.96
CA VAL A 237 -7.73 -11.39 0.33
C VAL A 237 -7.26 -12.62 -0.47
N SER A 238 -7.81 -13.79 -0.16
CA SER A 238 -7.50 -15.02 -0.90
C SER A 238 -8.10 -14.97 -2.29
N ILE A 239 -7.25 -15.10 -3.31
CA ILE A 239 -7.63 -15.15 -4.74
C ILE A 239 -7.66 -16.57 -5.30
N ALA A 240 -7.46 -17.58 -4.45
CA ALA A 240 -7.47 -18.99 -4.85
C ALA A 240 -8.83 -19.45 -5.41
N PRO A 241 -9.99 -19.06 -4.84
CA PRO A 241 -11.29 -19.40 -5.41
C PRO A 241 -11.49 -18.69 -6.76
N LYS A 242 -11.70 -19.45 -7.84
CA LYS A 242 -12.05 -18.88 -9.16
C LYS A 242 -13.46 -18.29 -9.18
N GLU A 243 -14.36 -18.94 -8.45
CA GLU A 243 -15.76 -18.56 -8.27
C GLU A 243 -16.12 -18.54 -6.79
N ARG A 244 -17.23 -17.89 -6.44
CA ARG A 244 -17.76 -17.85 -5.07
C ARG A 244 -19.24 -18.18 -5.06
N ALA A 245 -19.67 -19.00 -4.11
CA ALA A 245 -21.09 -19.24 -3.85
C ALA A 245 -21.71 -18.16 -2.94
N PHE A 246 -20.89 -17.48 -2.12
CA PHE A 246 -21.33 -16.51 -1.12
C PHE A 246 -20.59 -15.18 -1.24
N PRO A 247 -21.23 -14.07 -0.83
CA PRO A 247 -20.58 -12.77 -0.76
C PRO A 247 -19.31 -12.80 0.08
N MET A 248 -18.41 -11.86 -0.18
CA MET A 248 -17.23 -11.62 0.65
C MET A 248 -17.22 -10.18 1.15
N ARG A 249 -16.58 -9.94 2.28
CA ARG A 249 -16.37 -8.60 2.82
C ARG A 249 -14.88 -8.29 2.84
N ILE A 250 -14.52 -7.12 2.34
CA ILE A 250 -13.23 -6.47 2.66
C ILE A 250 -13.47 -5.44 3.77
N GLY A 251 -12.40 -4.90 4.37
CA GLY A 251 -12.54 -3.94 5.47
C GLY A 251 -13.32 -2.70 5.04
N CYS A 252 -12.91 -2.07 3.95
CA CYS A 252 -13.54 -0.89 3.37
C CYS A 252 -13.11 -0.72 1.90
N THR A 253 -13.73 0.22 1.20
CA THR A 253 -13.22 0.70 -0.11
C THR A 253 -11.82 1.29 0.07
N ARG A 254 -11.04 1.32 -1.01
CA ARG A 254 -9.63 1.73 -0.92
C ARG A 254 -9.03 2.16 -2.24
N LEU A 255 -8.23 3.22 -2.22
CA LEU A 255 -7.40 3.64 -3.33
C LEU A 255 -5.92 3.45 -2.97
N VAL A 256 -5.23 2.55 -3.66
CA VAL A 256 -3.78 2.37 -3.55
C VAL A 256 -3.13 3.01 -4.76
N THR A 257 -2.10 3.83 -4.54
CA THR A 257 -1.26 4.40 -5.60
C THR A 257 0.18 4.10 -5.28
N LEU A 258 0.86 3.44 -6.21
CA LEU A 258 2.27 3.12 -6.12
C LEU A 258 3.01 3.86 -7.23
N SER A 259 4.07 4.55 -6.87
CA SER A 259 4.96 5.18 -7.85
C SER A 259 6.40 4.90 -7.49
N GLU A 260 7.21 4.48 -8.45
CA GLU A 260 8.66 4.39 -8.27
C GLU A 260 9.38 5.09 -9.42
N ARG A 261 10.44 5.82 -9.05
CA ARG A 261 11.40 6.45 -9.95
C ARG A 261 12.75 5.84 -9.63
N LEU A 262 13.15 4.85 -10.43
CA LEU A 262 14.39 4.10 -10.25
C LEU A 262 15.44 4.61 -11.23
N THR A 263 16.39 5.41 -10.74
CA THR A 263 17.56 5.80 -11.52
C THR A 263 18.44 4.59 -11.80
N LEU A 264 18.70 4.33 -13.09
CA LEU A 264 19.47 3.18 -13.56
C LEU A 264 20.96 3.53 -13.68
N PRO A 265 21.86 2.53 -13.68
CA PRO A 265 23.26 2.74 -14.05
C PRO A 265 23.38 3.36 -15.46
N PRO A 266 24.39 4.20 -15.71
CA PRO A 266 24.57 4.82 -17.02
C PRO A 266 24.87 3.77 -18.10
N GLY A 267 24.43 4.04 -19.33
CA GLY A 267 24.76 3.20 -20.48
C GLY A 267 24.13 1.82 -20.45
N VAL A 268 22.88 1.70 -19.96
CA VAL A 268 22.13 0.45 -19.92
C VAL A 268 20.89 0.50 -20.81
N THR A 269 20.43 -0.66 -21.27
CA THR A 269 19.11 -0.89 -21.83
C THR A 269 18.26 -1.70 -20.87
N VAL A 270 16.94 -1.59 -20.99
CA VAL A 270 15.99 -2.26 -20.10
C VAL A 270 15.04 -3.10 -20.93
N THR A 271 14.84 -4.36 -20.54
CA THR A 271 13.88 -5.28 -21.14
C THR A 271 13.06 -6.01 -20.07
N GLY A 272 11.99 -6.70 -20.47
CA GLY A 272 11.10 -7.38 -19.52
C GLY A 272 10.08 -6.47 -18.84
N LEU A 273 9.81 -5.30 -19.40
CA LEU A 273 8.71 -4.46 -18.91
C LEU A 273 7.37 -5.16 -19.19
N PRO A 274 6.41 -5.14 -18.22
CA PRO A 274 5.09 -5.67 -18.45
C PRO A 274 4.32 -4.76 -19.43
N GLU A 275 3.34 -5.34 -20.11
CA GLU A 275 2.37 -4.54 -20.85
C GLU A 275 1.58 -3.63 -19.89
N ALA A 276 1.20 -2.45 -20.37
CA ALA A 276 0.32 -1.57 -19.62
C ALA A 276 -1.03 -2.28 -19.41
N LYS A 277 -1.57 -2.19 -18.19
CA LYS A 277 -2.83 -2.84 -17.83
C LYS A 277 -3.88 -1.82 -17.45
N GLN A 278 -5.11 -2.06 -17.89
CA GLN A 278 -6.32 -1.37 -17.45
C GLN A 278 -7.38 -2.45 -17.20
N LEU A 279 -7.87 -2.54 -15.96
CA LEU A 279 -8.97 -3.39 -15.56
C LEU A 279 -10.02 -2.52 -14.87
N ASP A 280 -11.29 -2.74 -15.21
CA ASP A 280 -12.42 -2.02 -14.64
C ASP A 280 -13.35 -2.95 -13.84
N GLY A 281 -14.35 -2.34 -13.19
CA GLY A 281 -15.33 -3.02 -12.35
C GLY A 281 -15.12 -2.73 -10.87
N ASN A 282 -15.23 -3.77 -10.02
CA ASN A 282 -15.21 -3.64 -8.56
C ASN A 282 -13.79 -3.66 -7.97
N GLY A 283 -12.85 -4.25 -8.71
CA GLY A 283 -11.42 -3.97 -8.59
C GLY A 283 -10.99 -3.24 -9.86
N ARG A 284 -10.52 -2.00 -9.74
CA ARG A 284 -9.99 -1.24 -10.88
C ARG A 284 -8.49 -1.17 -10.77
N LEU A 285 -7.77 -1.58 -11.81
CA LEU A 285 -6.33 -1.53 -11.86
C LEU A 285 -5.90 -0.72 -13.08
N TRP A 286 -4.98 0.21 -12.86
CA TRP A 286 -4.19 0.81 -13.93
C TRP A 286 -2.70 0.64 -13.59
N SER A 287 -1.89 0.20 -14.53
CA SER A 287 -0.44 0.07 -14.36
C SER A 287 0.30 0.41 -15.64
N ARG A 288 1.39 1.16 -15.51
CA ARG A 288 2.27 1.52 -16.61
C ARG A 288 3.71 1.60 -16.15
N TRP A 289 4.57 0.84 -16.82
CA TRP A 289 6.01 0.83 -16.59
C TRP A 289 6.71 1.35 -17.84
N THR A 290 7.58 2.35 -17.69
CA THR A 290 8.28 2.97 -18.83
C THR A 290 9.72 3.31 -18.47
N VAL A 291 10.56 3.46 -19.49
CA VAL A 291 11.92 3.95 -19.32
C VAL A 291 12.01 5.34 -19.93
N SER A 292 12.43 6.32 -19.14
CA SER A 292 12.53 7.71 -19.57
C SER A 292 13.68 8.39 -18.84
N GLY A 293 14.53 9.11 -19.58
CA GLY A 293 15.60 9.91 -18.97
C GLY A 293 16.63 9.14 -18.15
N GLY A 294 16.85 7.83 -18.43
CA GLY A 294 17.74 6.98 -17.63
C GLY A 294 17.10 6.43 -16.36
N GLU A 295 15.78 6.56 -16.20
CA GLU A 295 15.01 6.02 -15.09
C GLU A 295 14.01 4.97 -15.57
N LEU A 296 13.80 3.95 -14.75
CA LEU A 296 12.62 3.12 -14.81
C LEU A 296 11.52 3.79 -13.98
N VAL A 297 10.42 4.13 -14.65
CA VAL A 297 9.25 4.83 -14.11
C VAL A 297 8.12 3.81 -13.97
N ILE A 298 7.70 3.55 -12.74
CA ILE A 298 6.60 2.66 -12.38
C ILE A 298 5.47 3.53 -11.82
N ASP A 299 4.27 3.40 -12.38
CA ASP A 299 3.06 3.99 -11.83
C ASP A 299 1.93 2.95 -11.83
N GLU A 300 1.34 2.69 -10.67
CA GLU A 300 0.27 1.73 -10.47
C GLU A 300 -0.84 2.32 -9.59
N ARG A 301 -2.08 2.00 -9.91
CA ARG A 301 -3.27 2.44 -9.18
C ARG A 301 -4.23 1.27 -9.05
N LEU A 302 -4.60 0.91 -7.83
CA LEU A 302 -5.61 -0.08 -7.52
C LEU A 302 -6.75 0.56 -6.73
N GLU A 303 -7.98 0.40 -7.19
CA GLU A 303 -9.19 0.80 -6.47
C GLU A 303 -10.04 -0.42 -6.11
N LEU A 304 -10.35 -0.57 -4.83
CA LEU A 304 -11.38 -1.48 -4.34
C LEU A 304 -12.64 -0.64 -4.13
N THR A 305 -13.62 -0.78 -5.02
CA THR A 305 -14.77 0.15 -5.07
C THR A 305 -16.00 -0.35 -4.31
N THR A 306 -15.97 -1.59 -3.81
CA THR A 306 -17.06 -2.20 -3.05
C THR A 306 -16.54 -2.86 -1.79
N ARG A 307 -17.25 -2.73 -0.67
CA ARG A 307 -16.93 -3.41 0.58
C ARG A 307 -17.49 -4.84 0.61
N ILE A 308 -18.75 -5.00 0.21
CA ILE A 308 -19.43 -6.30 0.06
C ILE A 308 -19.35 -6.69 -1.40
N VAL A 309 -18.69 -7.80 -1.69
CA VAL A 309 -18.43 -8.30 -3.04
C VAL A 309 -19.34 -9.50 -3.28
N GLU A 310 -20.38 -9.30 -4.06
CA GLU A 310 -21.29 -10.36 -4.49
C GLU A 310 -20.58 -11.38 -5.39
N PRO A 311 -21.06 -12.64 -5.46
CA PRO A 311 -20.52 -13.66 -6.38
C PRO A 311 -20.27 -13.17 -7.81
N ALA A 312 -21.21 -12.39 -8.38
CA ALA A 312 -21.09 -11.84 -9.74
C ALA A 312 -20.00 -10.76 -9.87
N ALA A 313 -19.67 -10.08 -8.78
CA ALA A 313 -18.63 -9.05 -8.72
C ALA A 313 -17.22 -9.63 -8.50
N TRP A 314 -17.13 -10.87 -8.01
CA TRP A 314 -15.88 -11.52 -7.64
C TRP A 314 -14.85 -11.60 -8.78
N PRO A 315 -15.20 -11.99 -10.03
CA PRO A 315 -14.20 -12.14 -11.09
C PRO A 315 -13.41 -10.86 -11.38
N SER A 316 -14.07 -9.70 -11.38
CA SER A 316 -13.42 -8.40 -11.60
C SER A 316 -12.44 -8.06 -10.47
N LEU A 317 -12.88 -8.19 -9.21
CA LEU A 317 -12.01 -7.94 -8.06
C LEU A 317 -10.80 -8.90 -8.05
N ARG A 318 -11.05 -10.20 -8.26
CA ARG A 318 -10.01 -11.23 -8.30
C ARG A 318 -8.97 -10.91 -9.36
N ALA A 319 -9.38 -10.58 -10.58
CA ALA A 319 -8.47 -10.26 -11.67
C ALA A 319 -7.60 -9.03 -11.35
N ALA A 320 -8.18 -7.98 -10.75
CA ALA A 320 -7.43 -6.80 -10.33
C ALA A 320 -6.39 -7.13 -9.24
N LEU A 321 -6.77 -7.90 -8.22
CA LEU A 321 -5.86 -8.33 -7.15
C LEU A 321 -4.75 -9.26 -7.64
N GLU A 322 -5.09 -10.23 -8.49
CA GLU A 322 -4.13 -11.15 -9.12
C GLU A 322 -3.13 -10.37 -9.99
N SER A 323 -3.63 -9.45 -10.82
CA SER A 323 -2.77 -8.61 -11.65
C SER A 323 -1.90 -7.65 -10.83
N PHE A 324 -2.44 -7.03 -9.79
CA PHE A 324 -1.70 -6.14 -8.90
C PHE A 324 -0.56 -6.85 -8.16
N ARG A 325 -0.79 -8.08 -7.70
CA ARG A 325 0.24 -8.88 -7.00
C ARG A 325 1.31 -9.43 -7.94
N THR A 326 0.92 -9.93 -9.11
CA THR A 326 1.85 -10.53 -10.09
C THR A 326 2.76 -9.50 -10.77
N LEU A 327 2.41 -8.21 -10.76
CA LEU A 327 3.35 -7.15 -11.13
C LEU A 327 4.61 -7.19 -10.23
N GLY A 328 4.47 -7.59 -8.97
CA GLY A 328 5.57 -7.81 -8.03
C GLY A 328 6.44 -9.04 -8.33
N ASP A 329 6.05 -9.88 -9.28
CA ASP A 329 6.85 -11.01 -9.78
C ASP A 329 7.58 -10.65 -11.09
N THR A 330 7.32 -9.46 -11.65
CA THR A 330 7.87 -9.04 -12.94
C THR A 330 9.34 -8.68 -12.79
N MET A 331 10.19 -9.53 -13.34
CA MET A 331 11.63 -9.32 -13.41
C MET A 331 11.99 -8.45 -14.60
N VAL A 332 12.64 -7.32 -14.33
CA VAL A 332 13.19 -6.41 -15.32
C VAL A 332 14.68 -6.69 -15.47
N LEU A 333 15.13 -6.80 -16.73
CA LEU A 333 16.53 -6.99 -17.06
C LEU A 333 17.14 -5.65 -17.46
N VAL A 334 18.22 -5.26 -16.77
CA VAL A 334 18.99 -4.04 -17.04
C VAL A 334 20.35 -4.46 -17.58
N THR A 335 20.60 -4.26 -18.87
CA THR A 335 21.78 -4.76 -19.59
C THR A 335 22.73 -3.62 -19.95
N PRO A 336 24.02 -3.71 -19.63
CA PRO A 336 25.02 -2.75 -20.12
C PRO A 336 25.03 -2.73 -21.66
N VAL A 337 24.97 -1.54 -22.24
CA VAL A 337 25.22 -1.34 -23.66
C VAL A 337 26.69 -1.60 -23.90
N ALA A 338 27.02 -2.66 -24.64
CA ALA A 338 28.39 -2.95 -25.02
C ALA A 338 28.98 -1.71 -25.73
N THR A 339 29.96 -1.06 -25.10
CA THR A 339 30.77 -0.06 -25.79
C THR A 339 31.50 -0.80 -26.90
N ALA A 340 31.15 -0.52 -28.17
CA ALA A 340 31.91 -1.00 -29.31
C ALA A 340 33.40 -0.68 -29.04
N ARG A 341 34.22 -1.72 -28.87
CA ARG A 341 35.67 -1.59 -28.82
C ARG A 341 36.07 -0.77 -30.05
N ARG A 342 36.51 0.47 -29.84
CA ARG A 342 37.25 1.21 -30.87
C ARG A 342 38.37 0.28 -31.33
N GLY A 343 38.33 -0.09 -32.61
CA GLY A 343 39.22 -1.09 -33.19
C GLY A 343 40.67 -0.82 -32.84
N ALA A 344 41.37 -1.88 -32.45
CA ALA A 344 42.82 -1.89 -32.42
C ALA A 344 43.35 -1.50 -33.82
N PRO A 345 44.41 -0.67 -33.92
CA PRO A 345 44.99 -0.32 -35.21
C PRO A 345 45.59 -1.58 -35.84
N GLY A 346 45.13 -1.88 -37.06
CA GLY A 346 45.54 -3.04 -37.83
C GLY A 346 47.04 -3.12 -38.01
N GLN A 347 47.55 -4.35 -37.92
CA GLN A 347 48.87 -4.77 -38.35
C GLN A 347 49.13 -4.29 -39.78
N LYS A 348 50.09 -3.37 -39.96
CA LYS A 348 50.75 -3.14 -41.25
C LYS A 348 51.86 -4.17 -41.41
N SER A 349 51.68 -5.11 -42.33
CA SER A 349 52.75 -5.88 -42.93
C SER A 349 53.50 -4.99 -43.94
N ALA A 350 54.78 -4.74 -43.69
CA ALA A 350 55.73 -4.32 -44.72
C ALA A 350 57.16 -4.52 -44.17
N GLY A 351 57.73 -5.69 -44.44
CA GLY A 351 59.15 -5.95 -44.23
C GLY A 351 59.97 -5.08 -45.18
N ARG A 352 60.80 -4.20 -44.62
CA ARG A 352 61.92 -3.56 -45.32
C ARG A 352 63.17 -4.38 -45.04
N GLN A 353 63.66 -5.10 -46.05
CA GLN A 353 65.04 -5.59 -46.08
C GLN A 353 65.93 -4.55 -46.78
N ALA A 354 67.10 -4.32 -46.18
CA ALA A 354 68.12 -3.38 -46.62
C ALA A 354 68.86 -3.88 -47.89
N PRO A 355 69.42 -2.97 -48.72
CA PRO A 355 70.14 -3.37 -49.93
C PRO A 355 71.63 -3.63 -49.65
N PRO A 356 72.27 -4.61 -50.31
CA PRO A 356 73.73 -4.69 -50.37
C PRO A 356 74.30 -3.93 -51.59
N LYS A 357 75.56 -3.52 -51.42
CA LYS A 357 76.42 -2.71 -52.32
C LYS A 357 76.94 -3.49 -53.55
N PRO A 358 77.53 -2.82 -54.57
CA PRO A 358 77.48 -3.22 -55.99
C PRO A 358 78.78 -3.83 -56.59
N GLN A 359 78.64 -4.24 -57.86
CA GLN A 359 79.63 -4.50 -58.95
C GLN A 359 80.21 -5.92 -59.11
N PRO A 360 80.63 -6.35 -60.33
CA PRO A 360 80.98 -5.55 -61.52
C PRO A 360 80.35 -5.99 -62.88
N GLU A 361 80.58 -5.15 -63.89
CA GLU A 361 80.12 -5.21 -65.28
C GLU A 361 80.83 -6.25 -66.19
N ARG A 362 80.15 -6.52 -67.32
CA ARG A 362 80.60 -6.87 -68.70
C ARG A 362 80.27 -8.30 -69.16
N PRO A 363 80.17 -8.56 -70.49
CA PRO A 363 79.70 -7.72 -71.60
C PRO A 363 78.63 -8.43 -72.48
N MET A 364 78.00 -7.69 -73.38
CA MET A 364 77.22 -8.24 -74.50
C MET A 364 78.13 -8.86 -75.56
N GLU A 365 77.82 -10.09 -75.95
CA GLU A 365 78.06 -10.75 -77.25
C GLU A 365 77.17 -12.01 -77.27
N VAL A 366 76.58 -12.55 -78.34
CA VAL A 366 76.15 -12.18 -79.70
C VAL A 366 75.15 -13.29 -80.08
N ALA A 367 74.12 -12.94 -80.87
CA ALA A 367 73.31 -13.76 -81.79
C ALA A 367 72.99 -15.26 -81.53
N ARG A 368 71.71 -15.54 -81.85
CA ARG A 368 70.99 -16.81 -82.06
C ARG A 368 70.22 -17.38 -80.88
#